data_AF-A0A420YY43-F1
#
_entry.id   AF-A0A420YY43-F1
#
_cell.length_a   1.000
_cell.length_b   1.000
_cell.length_c   1.000
_cell.angle_alpha   90.00
_cell.angle_beta   90.00
_cell.angle_gamma   90.00
#
_symmetry.space_group_name_H-M   'P 1'
#
loop_
_entity.id
_entity.type
_entity.pdbx_description
1 polymer ?
#
loop_
_entity_poly.entity_id
_entity_poly.type
_entity_poly.pdbx_seq_one_letter_code
_entity_poly.pdbx_strand_id
1 'polypeptide(L)'
;MSYIDKLLQGQEVQWKTLGEVTKYEQPTKYLVKSTIYDKSYPIPVLTAGKTFILGHTNETDGIYRASVSPVIIFDDFTTANKWVDFDFK
;
A
#
# COMPACT_ATOMS: atom_id res chain seq x y z
N MET A 1 -0.32 -11.02 26.11
CA MET A 1 0.72 -10.17 25.48
C MET A 1 0.85 -10.56 24.03
N SER A 2 0.60 -9.61 23.14
CA SER A 2 0.85 -9.76 21.71
C SER A 2 2.37 -9.91 21.46
N TYR A 3 2.75 -10.33 20.25
CA TYR A 3 4.18 -10.40 19.89
C TYR A 3 4.85 -9.03 19.93
N ILE A 4 4.11 -7.95 19.59
CA ILE A 4 4.62 -6.59 19.65
C ILE A 4 4.91 -6.16 21.09
N ASP A 5 4.08 -6.54 22.06
CA ASP A 5 4.29 -6.21 23.48
C ASP A 5 5.61 -6.80 24.00
N LYS A 6 6.00 -7.99 23.50
CA LYS A 6 7.27 -8.63 23.84
C LYS A 6 8.46 -7.90 23.23
N LEU A 7 8.34 -7.46 21.98
CA LEU A 7 9.39 -6.69 21.30
C LEU A 7 9.63 -5.32 21.93
N LEU A 8 8.57 -4.72 22.49
CA LEU A 8 8.59 -3.39 23.09
C LEU A 8 8.92 -3.41 24.59
N GLN A 9 9.17 -4.58 25.19
CA GLN A 9 9.37 -4.68 26.63
C GLN A 9 10.61 -3.91 27.10
N GLY A 10 10.41 -2.96 28.02
CA GLY A 10 11.48 -2.11 28.58
C GLY A 10 11.95 -0.99 27.65
N GLN A 11 11.32 -0.82 26.48
CA GLN A 11 11.58 0.30 25.58
C GLN A 11 10.65 1.47 25.90
N GLU A 12 11.15 2.69 25.73
CA GLU A 12 10.29 3.88 25.79
C GLU A 12 9.42 3.93 24.54
N VAL A 13 8.09 3.86 24.72
CA VAL A 13 7.11 3.92 23.62
C VAL A 13 6.38 5.25 23.68
N GLN A 14 6.39 5.97 22.56
CA GLN A 14 5.70 7.25 22.42
C GLN A 14 4.63 7.17 21.33
N TRP A 15 3.47 7.75 21.61
CA TRP A 15 2.42 7.93 20.62
C TRP A 15 2.76 9.13 19.74
N LYS A 16 2.75 8.91 18.41
CA LYS A 16 2.90 9.96 17.41
C LYS A 16 1.74 9.91 16.44
N THR A 17 1.38 11.07 15.90
CA THR A 17 0.42 11.17 14.81
C THR A 17 1.05 10.69 13.51
N LEU A 18 0.24 10.15 12.58
CA LEU A 18 0.76 9.67 11.30
C LEU A 18 1.47 10.78 10.52
N GLY A 19 0.95 12.01 10.54
CA GLY A 19 1.55 13.14 9.83
C GLY A 19 2.95 13.52 10.32
N GLU A 20 3.35 13.11 11.52
CA GLU A 20 4.72 13.32 12.03
C GLU A 20 5.72 12.28 11.52
N VAL A 21 5.23 11.11 11.08
CA VAL A 21 6.07 9.97 10.70
C VAL A 21 5.89 9.53 9.25
N THR A 22 4.92 10.09 8.53
CA THR A 22 4.65 9.79 7.12
C THR A 22 4.56 11.05 6.27
N LYS A 23 4.70 10.87 4.95
CA LYS A 23 4.42 11.90 3.95
C LYS A 23 3.20 11.47 3.15
N TYR A 24 2.28 12.40 2.94
CA TYR A 24 1.13 12.17 2.08
C TYR A 24 1.53 12.29 0.60
N GLU A 25 1.09 11.34 -0.21
CA GLU A 25 1.26 11.34 -1.66
C GLU A 25 -0.05 10.96 -2.35
N GLN A 26 -0.40 11.65 -3.43
CA GLN A 26 -1.58 11.33 -4.24
C GLN A 26 -1.27 10.25 -5.29
N PRO A 27 -2.22 9.36 -5.59
CA PRO A 27 -1.97 8.17 -6.42
C PRO A 27 -1.95 8.43 -7.93
N THR A 28 -2.19 9.65 -8.41
CA THR A 28 -2.37 9.97 -9.85
C THR A 28 -1.20 9.50 -10.73
N LYS A 29 0.02 9.46 -10.20
CA LYS A 29 1.22 8.98 -10.91
C LYS A 29 1.19 7.49 -11.22
N TYR A 30 0.37 6.72 -10.49
CA TYR A 30 0.34 5.26 -10.51
C TYR A 30 -0.90 4.70 -11.20
N LEU A 31 -1.78 5.58 -11.70
CA LEU A 31 -2.96 5.14 -12.44
C LEU A 31 -2.58 4.33 -13.68
N VAL A 32 -3.33 3.26 -13.89
CA VAL A 32 -3.30 2.49 -15.13
C VAL A 32 -3.91 3.29 -16.27
N LYS A 33 -3.36 3.13 -17.47
CA LYS A 33 -3.87 3.72 -18.71
C LYS A 33 -4.85 2.78 -19.42
N SER A 34 -4.69 1.47 -19.22
CA SER A 34 -5.54 0.43 -19.79
C SER A 34 -6.33 -0.31 -18.70
N THR A 35 -7.52 -0.78 -19.06
CA THR A 35 -8.36 -1.63 -18.20
C THR A 35 -8.28 -3.12 -18.58
N ILE A 36 -7.35 -3.48 -19.48
CA ILE A 36 -7.10 -4.88 -19.85
C ILE A 36 -6.20 -5.50 -18.79
N TYR A 37 -6.78 -6.37 -17.96
CA TYR A 37 -6.07 -7.07 -16.90
C TYR A 37 -5.98 -8.56 -17.19
N ASP A 38 -4.83 -9.16 -16.92
CA ASP A 38 -4.59 -10.58 -17.09
C ASP A 38 -3.74 -11.11 -15.93
N LYS A 39 -4.06 -12.29 -15.39
CA LYS A 39 -3.34 -12.88 -14.26
C LYS A 39 -1.88 -13.25 -14.58
N SER A 40 -1.53 -13.37 -15.86
CA SER A 40 -0.16 -13.61 -16.32
C SER A 40 0.71 -12.35 -16.28
N TYR A 41 0.12 -11.16 -16.11
CA TYR A 41 0.87 -9.92 -16.02
C TYR A 41 1.51 -9.75 -14.63
N PRO A 42 2.68 -9.09 -14.55
CA PRO A 42 3.49 -9.12 -13.33
C PRO A 42 3.05 -8.11 -12.27
N ILE A 43 2.45 -6.98 -12.64
CA ILE A 43 2.20 -5.88 -11.69
C ILE A 43 0.76 -5.92 -11.21
N PRO A 44 0.50 -6.13 -9.90
CA PRO A 44 -0.84 -6.06 -9.35
C PRO A 44 -1.38 -4.63 -9.40
N VAL A 45 -2.66 -4.51 -9.74
CA VAL A 45 -3.42 -3.25 -9.69
C VAL A 45 -4.28 -3.25 -8.44
N LEU A 46 -4.15 -2.25 -7.58
CA LEU A 46 -4.89 -2.15 -6.33
C LEU A 46 -6.21 -1.38 -6.51
N THR A 47 -7.19 -1.66 -5.66
CA THR A 47 -8.45 -0.91 -5.63
C THR A 47 -8.98 -0.78 -4.21
N ALA A 48 -9.69 0.32 -3.94
CA ALA A 48 -10.49 0.55 -2.73
C ALA A 48 -11.81 -0.28 -2.73
N GLY A 49 -11.84 -1.39 -3.48
CA GLY A 49 -13.01 -2.24 -3.66
C GLY A 49 -13.09 -3.37 -2.65
N LYS A 50 -14.13 -4.21 -2.74
CA LYS A 50 -14.27 -5.42 -1.90
C LYS A 50 -13.06 -6.36 -2.00
N THR A 51 -12.40 -6.39 -3.16
CA THR A 51 -11.15 -7.12 -3.38
C THR A 51 -9.99 -6.14 -3.41
N PHE A 52 -8.94 -6.41 -2.63
CA PHE A 52 -7.77 -5.51 -2.53
C PHE A 52 -6.99 -5.40 -3.85
N ILE A 53 -6.88 -6.51 -4.58
CA ILE A 53 -6.28 -6.56 -5.92
C ILE A 53 -7.42 -6.61 -6.94
N LEU A 54 -7.42 -5.66 -7.88
CA LEU A 54 -8.36 -5.58 -8.99
C LEU A 54 -8.00 -6.54 -10.13
N GLY A 55 -6.70 -6.64 -10.44
CA GLY A 55 -6.16 -7.39 -11.56
C GLY A 55 -4.65 -7.25 -11.63
N HIS A 56 -4.04 -7.65 -12.74
CA HIS A 56 -2.63 -7.36 -13.00
C HIS A 56 -2.48 -6.68 -14.36
N THR A 57 -1.47 -5.82 -14.48
CA THR A 57 -1.14 -5.04 -15.68
C THR A 57 0.32 -5.31 -16.10
N ASN A 58 0.59 -5.19 -17.39
CA ASN A 58 1.93 -5.24 -17.97
C ASN A 58 2.51 -3.84 -18.22
N GLU A 59 1.85 -2.77 -17.76
CA GLU A 59 2.38 -1.42 -17.80
C GLU A 59 3.68 -1.32 -16.98
N THR A 60 4.71 -0.70 -17.57
CA THR A 60 6.03 -0.54 -16.93
C THR A 60 6.23 0.84 -16.33
N ASP A 61 5.45 1.83 -16.75
CA ASP A 61 5.52 3.21 -16.27
C ASP A 61 4.65 3.41 -15.04
N GLY A 62 5.04 4.33 -14.15
CA GLY A 62 4.21 4.70 -13.00
C GLY A 62 3.96 3.55 -12.04
N ILE A 63 4.94 2.67 -11.83
CA ILE A 63 4.88 1.63 -10.80
C ILE A 63 5.33 2.25 -9.47
N TYR A 64 4.54 2.11 -8.42
CA TYR A 64 4.99 2.44 -7.08
C TYR A 64 5.88 1.32 -6.55
N ARG A 65 7.13 1.64 -6.21
CA ARG A 65 8.11 0.67 -5.71
C ARG A 65 8.01 0.45 -4.21
N ALA A 66 6.90 -0.14 -3.77
CA ALA A 66 6.67 -0.40 -2.34
C ALA A 66 7.64 -1.44 -1.77
N SER A 67 8.26 -2.27 -2.61
CA SER A 67 9.34 -3.16 -2.20
C SER A 67 10.57 -2.42 -1.66
N VAL A 68 10.77 -1.16 -2.06
CA VAL A 68 11.87 -0.30 -1.61
C VAL A 68 11.41 0.68 -0.54
N SER A 69 10.22 1.27 -0.73
CA SER A 69 9.63 2.23 0.20
C SER A 69 8.19 1.82 0.48
N PRO A 70 7.95 0.96 1.48
CA PRO A 70 6.61 0.53 1.83
C PRO A 70 5.67 1.69 2.14
N VAL A 71 4.38 1.49 1.89
CA VAL A 71 3.36 2.54 2.01
C VAL A 71 2.14 2.03 2.74
N ILE A 72 1.42 2.96 3.37
CA ILE A 72 0.10 2.71 3.93
C ILE A 72 -0.93 3.33 2.99
N ILE A 73 -1.87 2.51 2.53
CA ILE A 73 -3.03 2.97 1.77
C ILE A 73 -4.21 3.10 2.73
N PHE A 74 -4.86 4.26 2.68
CA PHE A 74 -6.13 4.53 3.35
C PHE A 74 -7.24 4.53 2.31
N ASP A 75 -8.20 3.64 2.50
CA ASP A 75 -9.42 3.59 1.72
C ASP A 75 -10.46 4.52 2.36
N ASP A 76 -10.98 5.47 1.58
CA ASP A 76 -11.94 6.48 2.01
C ASP A 76 -13.38 5.95 2.10
N PHE A 77 -13.72 4.86 1.41
CA PHE A 77 -15.03 4.22 1.48
C PHE A 77 -15.13 3.20 2.61
N THR A 78 -14.08 2.39 2.81
CA THR A 78 -14.10 1.29 3.78
C THR A 78 -13.38 1.62 5.08
N THR A 79 -12.67 2.77 5.16
CA THR A 79 -11.79 3.15 6.28
C THR A 79 -10.67 2.13 6.56
N ALA A 80 -10.44 1.19 5.63
CA ALA A 80 -9.39 0.21 5.76
C ALA A 80 -8.03 0.88 5.62
N ASN A 81 -7.08 0.45 6.46
CA ASN A 81 -5.67 0.74 6.29
C ASN A 81 -4.97 -0.54 5.82
N LYS A 82 -4.10 -0.41 4.83
CA LYS A 82 -3.32 -1.52 4.26
C LYS A 82 -1.86 -1.13 4.20
N TRP A 83 -1.00 -1.96 4.79
CA TRP A 83 0.44 -1.89 4.58
C TRP A 83 0.79 -2.62 3.29
N VAL A 84 1.54 -1.98 2.40
CA VAL A 84 1.94 -2.53 1.10
C VAL A 84 3.45 -2.44 0.96
N ASP A 85 4.07 -3.59 0.75
CA ASP A 85 5.53 -3.79 0.66
C ASP A 85 5.94 -4.52 -0.63
N PHE A 86 5.06 -4.57 -1.63
CA PHE A 86 5.31 -5.10 -2.98
C PHE A 86 4.99 -4.05 -4.03
N ASP A 87 5.60 -4.14 -5.20
CA ASP A 87 5.40 -3.16 -6.28
C ASP A 87 4.00 -3.26 -6.88
N PHE A 88 3.36 -2.11 -7.14
CA PHE A 88 1.97 -2.08 -7.61
C PHE A 88 1.66 -0.84 -8.47
N LYS A 89 0.46 -0.86 -9.07
CA LYS A 89 -0.22 0.31 -9.64
C LYS A 89 -1.55 0.57 -8.94
#